data_AF-K0XFA4-F1
#
_entry.id   AF-K0XFA4-F1
#
_cell.length_a   1.000
_cell.length_b   1.000
_cell.length_c   1.000
_cell.angle_alpha   90.00
_cell.angle_beta   90.00
_cell.angle_gamma   90.00
#
_symmetry.space_group_name_H-M   'P 1'
#
loop_
_entity.id
_entity.type
_entity.pdbx_description
1 polymer ?
#
loop_
_entity_poly.entity_id
_entity_poly.type
_entity_poly.pdbx_seq_one_letter_code
_entity_poly.pdbx_strand_id
1 'polypeptide(L)'
;MYGLFYSAIDIAFILQDLKLGCREESKVLDSIWENEKSLLSEQYRDNKRKFLLDIYQWSHYILDKDAIDKELVAIQRDLKHSDRTLQLEQLSGYFSDFDIFFKSCRIKILYGSKSYVKIKLRTLLERYGYKRRSSLIVQYIKHCLTFYNLQVAVRGGDICDIETVGIDEMLMFRVIS
;
A
#
# COMPACT_ATOMS: atom_id res chain seq x y z
N MET A 1 -9.59 -13.74 -1.94
CA MET A 1 -8.43 -13.20 -1.20
C MET A 1 -7.85 -12.06 -2.03
N TYR A 2 -8.68 -11.02 -2.24
CA TYR A 2 -8.39 -9.93 -3.16
C TYR A 2 -7.82 -8.78 -2.33
N GLY A 3 -6.58 -8.36 -2.60
CA GLY A 3 -5.94 -7.26 -1.88
C GLY A 3 -4.43 -7.41 -1.79
N LEU A 4 -3.91 -8.51 -1.24
CA LEU A 4 -2.54 -8.60 -0.71
C LEU A 4 -1.39 -8.50 -1.74
N PHE A 5 -1.65 -8.76 -3.01
CA PHE A 5 -0.60 -8.61 -4.02
C PHE A 5 -0.44 -7.15 -4.41
N TYR A 6 0.79 -6.71 -4.66
CA TYR A 6 1.07 -5.35 -5.11
C TYR A 6 0.43 -5.11 -6.47
N SER A 7 -0.46 -4.13 -6.51
CA SER A 7 -0.94 -3.52 -7.75
C SER A 7 -0.03 -2.35 -8.13
N ALA A 8 -0.17 -1.84 -9.36
CA ALA A 8 0.58 -0.67 -9.81
C ALA A 8 0.24 0.58 -8.98
N ILE A 9 -1.03 0.73 -8.59
CA ILE A 9 -1.47 1.87 -7.77
C ILE A 9 -0.88 1.80 -6.34
N ASP A 10 -0.78 0.60 -5.74
CA ASP A 10 -0.12 0.43 -4.44
C ASP A 10 1.32 0.92 -4.48
N ILE A 11 2.08 0.51 -5.50
CA ILE A 11 3.48 0.89 -5.66
C ILE A 11 3.60 2.39 -5.90
N ALA A 12 2.75 2.99 -6.75
CA ALA A 12 2.74 4.43 -6.99
C ALA A 12 2.54 5.24 -5.69
N PHE A 13 1.58 4.84 -4.85
CA PHE A 13 1.38 5.48 -3.54
C PHE A 13 2.60 5.37 -2.62
N ILE A 14 3.22 4.19 -2.58
CA ILE A 14 4.38 3.96 -1.71
C ILE A 14 5.58 4.79 -2.19
N LEU A 15 5.81 4.89 -3.50
CA LEU A 15 6.90 5.69 -4.08
C LEU A 15 6.73 7.17 -3.76
N GLN A 16 5.50 7.69 -3.85
CA GLN A 16 5.23 9.09 -3.51
C GLN A 16 5.56 9.39 -2.03
N ASP A 17 5.29 8.45 -1.12
CA ASP A 17 5.62 8.62 0.30
C ASP A 17 7.12 8.45 0.61
N LEU A 18 7.86 7.68 -0.21
CA LEU A 18 9.32 7.55 -0.09
C LEU A 18 10.07 8.83 -0.49
N LYS A 19 9.47 9.71 -1.31
CA LYS A 19 10.05 10.99 -1.76
C LYS A 19 11.45 10.85 -2.39
N LEU A 20 11.62 9.81 -3.20
CA LEU A 20 12.88 9.50 -3.88
C LEU A 20 13.12 10.47 -5.04
N GLY A 21 14.39 10.67 -5.42
CA GLY A 21 14.71 11.29 -6.71
C GLY A 21 14.43 10.34 -7.88
N CYS A 22 14.23 10.85 -9.10
CA CYS A 22 13.86 10.02 -10.26
C CYS A 22 14.80 8.83 -10.52
N ARG A 23 16.11 9.02 -10.29
CA ARG A 23 17.11 7.94 -10.45
C ARG A 23 17.00 6.86 -9.38
N GLU A 24 16.66 7.25 -8.16
CA GLU A 24 16.47 6.33 -7.04
C GLU A 24 15.16 5.56 -7.21
N GLU A 25 14.10 6.24 -7.60
CA GLU A 25 12.80 5.63 -7.90
C GLU A 25 12.92 4.53 -8.96
N SER A 26 13.61 4.81 -10.07
CA SER A 26 13.87 3.80 -11.11
C SER A 26 14.60 2.57 -10.57
N LYS A 27 15.63 2.75 -9.73
CA LYS A 27 16.37 1.64 -9.13
C LYS A 27 15.51 0.84 -8.15
N VAL A 28 14.66 1.52 -7.39
CA VAL A 28 13.73 0.87 -6.47
C VAL A 28 12.69 0.05 -7.25
N LEU A 29 12.13 0.59 -8.32
CA LEU A 29 11.21 -0.13 -9.19
C LEU A 29 11.82 -1.38 -9.82
N ASP A 30 13.05 -1.27 -10.31
CA ASP A 30 13.81 -2.43 -10.79
C ASP A 30 13.99 -3.47 -9.69
N SER A 31 14.42 -3.04 -8.50
CA SER A 31 14.65 -3.94 -7.36
C SER A 31 13.37 -4.62 -6.87
N ILE A 32 12.25 -3.91 -6.85
CA ILE A 32 10.93 -4.46 -6.52
C ILE A 32 10.55 -5.52 -7.54
N TRP A 33 10.69 -5.24 -8.84
CA TRP A 33 10.30 -6.21 -9.86
C TRP A 33 11.14 -7.49 -9.82
N GLU A 34 12.45 -7.38 -9.56
CA GLU A 34 13.34 -8.55 -9.47
C GLU A 34 13.12 -9.37 -8.18
N ASN A 35 13.08 -8.70 -7.02
CA ASN A 35 13.12 -9.39 -5.72
C ASN A 35 11.73 -9.69 -5.15
N GLU A 36 10.71 -8.94 -5.53
CA GLU A 36 9.35 -9.04 -4.98
C GLU A 36 8.35 -9.60 -6.00
N LYS A 37 8.83 -10.23 -7.08
CA LYS A 37 8.02 -10.72 -8.20
C LYS A 37 6.83 -11.59 -7.76
N SER A 38 7.02 -12.48 -6.77
CA SER A 38 5.96 -13.36 -6.25
C SER A 38 4.83 -12.59 -5.56
N LEU A 39 5.13 -11.41 -5.01
CA LEU A 39 4.19 -10.54 -4.31
C LEU A 39 3.53 -9.52 -5.23
N LEU A 40 3.95 -9.42 -6.50
CA LEU A 40 3.25 -8.61 -7.50
C LEU A 40 1.95 -9.30 -7.94
N SER A 41 0.96 -8.50 -8.34
CA SER A 41 -0.23 -8.98 -9.05
C SER A 41 0.19 -9.75 -10.30
N GLU A 42 -0.52 -10.84 -10.61
CA GLU A 42 -0.13 -11.81 -11.65
C GLU A 42 0.22 -11.17 -12.99
N GLN A 43 -0.55 -10.16 -13.40
CA GLN A 43 -0.35 -9.45 -14.67
C GLN A 43 1.00 -8.71 -14.81
N TYR A 44 1.73 -8.51 -13.72
CA TYR A 44 3.02 -7.80 -13.70
C TYR A 44 4.22 -8.73 -13.59
N ARG A 45 4.01 -9.98 -13.15
CA ARG A 45 5.10 -10.92 -12.82
C ARG A 45 6.01 -11.15 -14.03
N ASP A 46 5.43 -11.35 -15.21
CA ASP A 46 6.18 -11.64 -16.43
C ASP A 46 6.25 -10.47 -17.41
N ASN A 47 5.75 -9.30 -17.01
CA ASN A 47 5.71 -8.13 -17.88
C ASN A 47 6.16 -6.86 -17.14
N LYS A 48 7.48 -6.67 -17.04
CA LYS A 48 8.11 -5.48 -16.44
C LYS A 48 7.66 -4.19 -17.12
N ARG A 49 7.51 -4.20 -18.44
CA ARG A 49 7.07 -3.01 -19.20
C ARG A 49 5.68 -2.56 -18.76
N LYS A 50 4.73 -3.50 -18.64
CA LYS A 50 3.38 -3.20 -18.16
C LYS A 50 3.41 -2.71 -16.72
N PHE A 51 4.19 -3.36 -15.85
CA PHE A 51 4.39 -2.93 -14.45
C PHE A 51 4.81 -1.45 -14.37
N LEU A 52 5.86 -1.06 -15.09
CA LEU A 52 6.38 0.30 -15.06
C LEU A 52 5.39 1.32 -15.65
N LEU A 53 4.79 1.01 -16.81
CA LEU A 53 3.84 1.92 -17.46
C LEU A 53 2.61 2.20 -16.59
N ASP A 54 2.03 1.15 -16.02
CA ASP A 54 0.84 1.29 -15.18
C ASP A 54 1.18 2.08 -13.90
N ILE A 55 2.37 1.88 -13.31
CA ILE A 55 2.81 2.67 -12.14
C ILE A 55 2.95 4.14 -12.49
N TYR A 56 3.64 4.48 -13.59
CA TYR A 56 3.80 5.87 -13.98
C TYR A 56 2.46 6.54 -14.27
N GLN A 57 1.54 5.83 -14.94
CA GLN A 57 0.18 6.32 -15.15
C GLN A 57 -0.52 6.65 -13.82
N TRP A 58 -0.42 5.76 -12.83
CA TRP A 58 -0.98 6.01 -11.49
C TRP A 58 -0.28 7.14 -10.77
N SER A 59 1.05 7.25 -10.83
CA SER A 59 1.81 8.34 -10.22
C SER A 59 1.37 9.71 -10.76
N HIS A 60 1.17 9.82 -12.08
CA HIS A 60 0.63 11.04 -12.70
C HIS A 60 -0.79 11.33 -12.22
N TYR A 61 -1.66 10.30 -12.20
CA TYR A 61 -3.03 10.46 -11.71
C TYR A 61 -3.08 10.93 -10.25
N ILE A 62 -2.21 10.40 -9.38
CA ILE A 62 -2.16 10.76 -7.96
C ILE A 62 -1.68 12.20 -7.76
N LEU A 63 -0.68 12.65 -8.53
CA LEU A 63 -0.16 14.03 -8.44
C LEU A 63 -1.19 15.07 -8.87
N ASP A 64 -1.91 14.78 -9.96
CA ASP A 64 -2.89 15.69 -10.56
C ASP A 64 -4.33 15.37 -10.14
N LYS A 65 -4.52 14.57 -9.09
CA LYS A 65 -5.81 13.99 -8.70
C LYS A 65 -6.93 15.03 -8.61
N ASP A 66 -6.68 16.18 -7.99
CA ASP A 66 -7.70 17.22 -7.84
C ASP A 66 -8.09 17.91 -9.16
N ALA A 67 -7.15 18.00 -10.11
CA ALA A 67 -7.41 18.55 -11.44
C ALA A 67 -8.12 17.51 -12.33
N ILE A 68 -7.61 16.27 -12.34
CA ILE A 68 -8.15 15.17 -13.12
C ILE A 68 -9.54 14.78 -12.62
N ASP A 69 -9.77 14.70 -11.31
CA ASP A 69 -11.10 14.39 -10.76
C ASP A 69 -12.15 15.45 -11.16
N LYS A 70 -11.76 16.72 -11.25
CA LYS A 70 -12.64 17.80 -11.75
C LYS A 70 -12.97 17.65 -13.23
N GLU A 71 -11.97 17.33 -14.06
CA GLU A 71 -12.19 17.08 -15.49
C GLU A 71 -13.03 15.82 -15.70
N LEU A 72 -12.78 14.74 -14.96
CA LEU A 72 -13.58 13.51 -15.02
C LEU A 72 -15.03 13.75 -14.62
N VAL A 73 -15.28 14.58 -13.59
CA VAL A 73 -16.65 14.99 -13.21
C VAL A 73 -17.31 15.82 -14.31
N ALA A 74 -16.56 16.71 -14.99
CA ALA A 74 -17.08 17.49 -16.10
C ALA A 74 -17.42 16.59 -17.31
N ILE A 75 -16.52 15.69 -17.69
CA ILE A 75 -16.73 14.71 -18.77
C ILE A 75 -17.90 13.78 -18.44
N GLN A 76 -18.04 13.34 -17.18
CA GLN A 76 -19.20 12.56 -16.75
C GLN A 76 -20.52 13.33 -16.90
N ARG A 77 -20.51 14.63 -16.58
CA ARG A 77 -21.70 15.48 -16.75
C ARG A 77 -22.08 15.57 -18.23
N ASP A 78 -21.09 15.74 -19.10
CA ASP A 78 -21.29 15.83 -20.55
C ASP A 78 -21.73 14.48 -21.16
N LEU A 79 -21.17 13.36 -20.70
CA LEU A 79 -21.53 12.03 -21.20
C LEU A 79 -22.93 11.58 -20.75
N LYS A 80 -23.39 12.01 -19.58
CA LYS A 80 -24.80 11.84 -19.15
C LYS A 80 -25.79 12.52 -20.08
N HIS A 81 -25.39 13.56 -20.81
CA HIS A 81 -26.21 14.17 -21.85
C HIS A 81 -26.25 13.37 -23.17
N SER A 82 -25.47 12.29 -23.27
CA SER A 82 -25.31 11.47 -24.50
C SER A 82 -25.63 9.97 -24.33
N ASP A 83 -26.33 9.59 -23.25
CA ASP A 83 -26.66 8.18 -22.89
C ASP A 83 -25.43 7.25 -22.76
N ARG A 84 -24.25 7.82 -22.52
CA ARG A 84 -23.00 7.08 -22.29
C ARG A 84 -22.57 7.24 -20.84
N THR A 85 -22.18 6.15 -20.20
CA THR A 85 -21.69 6.16 -18.81
C THR A 85 -20.21 5.80 -18.76
N LEU A 86 -19.43 6.59 -18.02
CA LEU A 86 -18.07 6.22 -17.62
C LEU A 86 -18.13 5.33 -16.38
N GLN A 87 -17.48 4.17 -16.42
CA GLN A 87 -17.33 3.27 -15.26
C GLN A 87 -16.30 3.85 -14.27
N LEU A 88 -16.68 4.91 -13.54
CA LEU A 88 -15.80 5.60 -12.59
C LEU A 88 -15.78 4.95 -11.19
N GLU A 89 -16.73 4.05 -10.91
CA GLU A 89 -16.87 3.32 -9.63
C GLU A 89 -15.63 2.48 -9.27
N GLN A 90 -14.74 2.24 -10.23
CA GLN A 90 -13.48 1.55 -9.97
C GLN A 90 -12.52 2.42 -9.14
N LEU A 91 -12.52 3.75 -9.31
CA LEU A 91 -11.56 4.65 -8.64
C LEU A 91 -11.74 4.73 -7.13
N SER A 92 -12.97 4.79 -6.62
CA SER A 92 -13.22 4.79 -5.17
C SER A 92 -13.00 3.42 -4.52
N GLY A 93 -13.16 2.33 -5.28
CA GLY A 93 -12.90 0.96 -4.84
C GLY A 93 -11.43 0.54 -4.86
N TYR A 94 -10.57 1.20 -5.64
CA TYR A 94 -9.12 0.93 -5.67
C TYR A 94 -8.41 1.32 -4.37
N PHE A 95 -8.99 2.23 -3.59
CA PHE A 95 -8.51 2.62 -2.26
C PHE A 95 -9.07 1.71 -1.17
N SER A 96 -9.02 0.40 -1.37
CA SER A 96 -9.24 -0.54 -0.27
C SER A 96 -8.05 -0.42 0.70
N ASP A 97 -8.12 0.58 1.59
CA ASP A 97 -7.10 1.03 2.54
C ASP A 97 -6.58 -0.04 3.52
N PHE A 98 -7.13 -1.26 3.48
CA PHE A 98 -6.90 -2.26 4.52
C PHE A 98 -5.48 -2.86 4.52
N ASP A 99 -4.81 -3.06 3.39
CA ASP A 99 -3.45 -3.65 3.36
C ASP A 99 -2.34 -2.69 2.95
N ILE A 100 -2.67 -1.46 2.49
CA ILE A 100 -1.68 -0.50 2.00
C ILE A 100 -0.60 -0.19 3.05
N PHE A 101 -0.95 -0.19 4.34
CA PHE A 101 0.03 -0.02 5.41
C PHE A 101 1.10 -1.12 5.41
N PHE A 102 0.71 -2.39 5.31
CA PHE A 102 1.64 -3.52 5.35
C PHE A 102 2.46 -3.63 4.06
N LYS A 103 1.82 -3.40 2.92
CA LYS A 103 2.47 -3.22 1.62
C LYS A 103 3.57 -2.18 1.71
N SER A 104 3.21 -0.99 2.22
CA SER A 104 4.11 0.14 2.41
C SER A 104 5.23 -0.17 3.40
N CYS A 105 4.93 -0.87 4.50
CA CYS A 105 5.94 -1.26 5.49
C CYS A 105 7.07 -2.06 4.85
N ARG A 106 6.75 -3.14 4.14
CA ARG A 106 7.76 -4.02 3.53
C ARG A 106 8.64 -3.25 2.54
N ILE A 107 8.03 -2.50 1.61
CA ILE A 107 8.77 -1.73 0.60
C ILE A 107 9.66 -0.66 1.26
N LYS A 108 9.15 0.07 2.26
CA LYS A 108 9.95 1.08 3.00
C LYS A 108 11.11 0.47 3.77
N ILE A 109 10.93 -0.71 4.34
CA ILE A 109 11.97 -1.40 5.10
C ILE A 109 13.08 -1.90 4.17
N LEU A 110 12.71 -2.44 3.01
CA LEU A 110 13.65 -3.01 2.04
C LEU A 110 14.37 -1.95 1.20
N TYR A 111 13.64 -0.92 0.77
CA TYR A 111 14.10 0.01 -0.27
C TYR A 111 14.11 1.48 0.19
N GLY A 112 13.58 1.77 1.38
CA GLY A 112 13.63 3.09 1.97
C GLY A 112 14.90 3.32 2.80
N SER A 113 14.96 4.46 3.48
CA SER A 113 16.13 4.87 4.27
C SER A 113 16.23 4.21 5.65
N LYS A 114 15.17 3.53 6.12
CA LYS A 114 15.11 2.94 7.46
C LYS A 114 14.74 1.47 7.37
N SER A 115 15.45 0.64 8.14
CA SER A 115 15.20 -0.80 8.26
C SER A 115 13.98 -1.16 9.13
N TYR A 116 13.14 -0.20 9.50
CA TYR A 116 11.94 -0.44 10.30
C TYR A 116 10.89 0.66 10.08
N VAL A 117 9.62 0.30 10.31
CA VAL A 117 8.49 1.25 10.39
C VAL A 117 7.89 1.22 11.78
N LYS A 118 7.55 2.40 12.33
CA LYS A 118 6.94 2.51 13.67
C LYS A 118 5.54 3.11 13.63
N ILE A 119 4.63 2.58 14.43
CA ILE A 119 3.27 3.11 14.60
C ILE A 119 2.72 2.67 15.97
N LYS A 120 1.90 3.51 16.61
CA LYS A 120 1.14 3.06 17.79
C LYS A 120 0.05 2.08 17.38
N LEU A 121 -0.21 1.04 18.18
CA LEU A 121 -1.29 0.10 17.86
C LEU A 121 -2.65 0.81 17.72
N ARG A 122 -2.96 1.78 18.60
CA ARG A 122 -4.16 2.62 18.49
C ARG A 122 -4.29 3.25 17.11
N THR A 123 -3.24 3.90 16.62
CA THR A 123 -3.25 4.58 15.32
C THR A 123 -3.38 3.59 14.16
N LEU A 124 -2.79 2.39 14.29
CA LEU A 124 -2.97 1.34 13.29
C LEU A 124 -4.44 0.88 13.23
N LEU A 125 -5.07 0.65 14.39
CA LEU A 125 -6.48 0.26 14.47
C LEU A 125 -7.41 1.36 13.93
N GLU A 126 -7.14 2.62 14.26
CA GLU A 126 -7.91 3.78 13.79
C GLU A 126 -7.89 3.90 12.25
N ARG A 127 -6.75 3.61 11.60
CA ARG A 127 -6.66 3.58 10.13
C ARG A 127 -7.62 2.58 9.48
N TYR A 128 -7.97 1.54 10.21
CA TYR A 128 -8.90 0.50 9.77
C TYR A 128 -10.33 0.71 10.30
N GLY A 129 -10.62 1.85 10.93
CA GLY A 129 -11.92 2.15 11.52
C GLY A 129 -12.20 1.46 12.85
N TYR A 130 -11.18 0.87 13.49
CA TYR A 130 -11.33 0.16 14.77
C TYR A 130 -10.90 1.04 15.94
N LYS A 131 -11.78 1.17 16.94
CA LYS A 131 -11.46 1.83 18.23
C LYS A 131 -10.83 0.88 19.26
N ARG A 132 -11.01 -0.42 19.09
CA ARG A 132 -10.56 -1.50 20.00
C ARG A 132 -10.12 -2.71 19.19
N ARG A 133 -9.33 -3.60 19.80
CA ARG A 133 -9.00 -4.90 19.20
C ARG A 133 -10.27 -5.73 19.04
N SER A 134 -10.49 -6.25 17.84
CA SER A 134 -11.41 -7.35 17.58
C SER A 134 -10.60 -8.57 17.14
N SER A 135 -11.13 -9.77 17.32
CA SER A 135 -10.50 -10.98 16.81
C SER A 135 -10.24 -10.90 15.30
N LEU A 136 -11.20 -10.34 14.55
CA LEU A 136 -11.10 -10.17 13.09
C LEU A 136 -9.92 -9.29 12.67
N ILE A 137 -9.76 -8.09 13.26
CA ILE A 137 -8.65 -7.20 12.85
C ILE A 137 -7.30 -7.77 13.28
N VAL A 138 -7.23 -8.43 14.43
CA VAL A 138 -5.99 -9.09 14.88
C VAL A 138 -5.62 -10.22 13.91
N GLN A 139 -6.55 -11.11 13.58
CA GLN A 139 -6.32 -12.20 12.62
C GLN A 139 -5.86 -11.66 11.27
N TYR A 140 -6.49 -10.60 10.80
CA TYR A 140 -6.09 -9.91 9.58
C TYR A 140 -4.66 -9.38 9.65
N ILE A 141 -4.29 -8.67 10.73
CA ILE A 141 -2.92 -8.16 10.89
C ILE A 141 -1.92 -9.32 10.96
N LYS A 142 -2.20 -10.39 11.71
CA LYS A 142 -1.35 -11.58 11.78
C LYS A 142 -1.16 -12.22 10.40
N HIS A 143 -2.21 -12.24 9.60
CA HIS A 143 -2.16 -12.71 8.22
C HIS A 143 -1.25 -11.84 7.35
N CYS A 144 -1.39 -10.51 7.42
CA CYS A 144 -0.49 -9.58 6.71
C CYS A 144 0.97 -9.72 7.17
N LEU A 145 1.22 -9.84 8.48
CA LEU A 145 2.56 -10.07 9.00
C LEU A 145 3.21 -11.30 8.39
N THR A 146 2.46 -12.40 8.31
CA THR A 146 2.93 -13.65 7.72
C THR A 146 3.16 -13.50 6.21
N PHE A 147 2.21 -12.91 5.49
CA PHE A 147 2.27 -12.77 4.04
C PHE A 147 3.44 -11.89 3.57
N TYR A 148 3.73 -10.80 4.29
CA TYR A 148 4.81 -9.86 3.94
C TYR A 148 6.13 -10.14 4.68
N ASN A 149 6.26 -11.27 5.37
CA ASN A 149 7.42 -11.65 6.20
C ASN A 149 7.83 -10.53 7.17
N LEU A 150 6.86 -9.97 7.88
CA LEU A 150 7.08 -8.89 8.85
C LEU A 150 7.07 -9.44 10.28
N GLN A 151 8.05 -9.00 11.08
CA GLN A 151 8.05 -9.15 12.53
C GLN A 151 7.62 -7.85 13.19
N VAL A 152 6.93 -7.96 14.32
CA VAL A 152 6.58 -6.82 15.16
C VAL A 152 7.22 -6.95 16.54
N ALA A 153 7.83 -5.86 16.99
CA ALA A 153 8.44 -5.73 18.30
C ALA A 153 7.97 -4.45 19.00
N VAL A 154 8.02 -4.43 20.33
CA VAL A 154 7.86 -3.20 21.11
C VAL A 154 9.18 -2.44 21.21
N ARG A 155 9.10 -1.19 21.67
CA ARG A 155 10.28 -0.36 21.94
C ARG A 155 11.22 -1.10 22.91
N GLY A 156 12.45 -1.38 22.47
CA GLY A 156 13.40 -2.24 23.20
C GLY A 156 13.86 -3.44 22.36
N GLY A 157 13.04 -3.85 21.38
CA GLY A 157 13.38 -4.93 20.45
C GLY A 157 12.72 -6.27 20.79
N ASP A 158 11.98 -6.35 21.89
CA ASP A 158 11.27 -7.56 22.28
C ASP A 158 10.10 -7.83 21.33
N ILE A 159 10.08 -9.04 20.76
CA ILE A 159 9.00 -9.51 19.90
C ILE A 159 7.70 -9.49 20.70
N CYS A 160 6.63 -8.96 20.12
CA CYS A 160 5.35 -8.84 20.79
C CYS A 160 4.22 -9.51 20.01
N ASP A 161 3.21 -10.01 20.72
CA ASP A 161 1.94 -10.41 20.13
C ASP A 161 0.96 -9.22 20.13
N ILE A 162 0.38 -8.94 18.97
CA ILE A 162 -0.63 -7.88 18.79
C ILE A 162 -1.90 -8.14 19.60
N GLU A 163 -2.18 -9.39 19.94
CA GLU A 163 -3.32 -9.77 20.80
C GLU A 163 -3.19 -9.21 22.21
N THR A 164 -1.96 -9.18 22.75
CA THR A 164 -1.71 -8.95 24.18
C THR A 164 -1.01 -7.62 24.45
N VAL A 165 -0.25 -7.09 23.49
CA VAL A 165 0.48 -5.81 23.62
C VAL A 165 -0.48 -4.66 23.95
N GLY A 166 -0.05 -3.69 24.76
CA GLY A 166 -0.85 -2.52 25.13
C GLY A 166 -1.32 -1.69 23.93
N ILE A 167 -2.47 -1.00 24.03
CA ILE A 167 -3.06 -0.31 22.86
C ILE A 167 -2.29 0.96 22.47
N ASP A 168 -1.63 1.56 23.45
CA ASP A 168 -0.79 2.75 23.28
C ASP A 168 0.67 2.42 22.98
N GLU A 169 1.01 1.13 22.90
CA GLU A 169 2.37 0.69 22.63
C GLU A 169 2.82 1.05 21.23
N MET A 170 4.10 1.41 21.13
CA MET A 170 4.76 1.69 19.87
C MET A 170 5.25 0.38 19.27
N LEU A 171 4.62 -0.02 18.17
CA LEU A 171 5.01 -1.17 17.38
C LEU A 171 6.12 -0.79 16.42
N MET A 172 7.12 -1.66 16.29
CA MET A 172 8.19 -1.57 15.31
C MET A 172 8.13 -2.79 14.39
N PHE A 173 7.87 -2.54 13.11
CA PHE A 173 7.81 -3.54 12.05
C PHE A 173 9.16 -3.66 11.37
N ARG A 174 9.62 -4.90 11.14
CA ARG A 174 10.86 -5.24 10.42
C ARG A 174 10.62 -6.41 9.48
N VAL A 175 11.38 -6.52 8.40
CA VAL A 175 11.34 -7.70 7.53
C VAL A 175 12.23 -8.79 8.12
N ILE A 176 11.72 -10.02 8.19
CA ILE A 176 12.48 -11.21 8.54
C ILE A 176 13.11 -11.74 7.24
N SER A 177 14.44 -11.92 7.25
CA SER A 177 15.18 -12.57 6.16
C SER A 177 15.13 -14.08 6.30
#